data_AF-A0AAW1RWK8-F1
#
_entry.id   AF-A0AAW1RWK8-F1
#
_cell.length_a   1.000
_cell.length_b   1.000
_cell.length_c   1.000
_cell.angle_alpha   90.00
_cell.angle_beta   90.00
_cell.angle_gamma   90.00
#
_symmetry.space_group_name_H-M   'P 1'
#
loop_
_entity.id
_entity.type
_entity.pdbx_description
1 polymer ?
#
loop_
_entity_poly.entity_id
_entity_poly.type
_entity_poly.pdbx_seq_one_letter_code
_entity_poly.pdbx_strand_id
1 'polypeptide(L)'
;MKMPFGPIGAAIFPLVFLALASWVVALAGVASLQHLTTGDKHAWQFDWWIVLLNLVAFCLVAAYTLMGPHRSNIGVVALLAVVTTLNMIRCDVFNTIRLELDSSSTPASSSGSAATGRRLLANSTTQRVDTLFAGYLLMSVFSVLQMLVLGHYQSTSQSEYSSKNVNAEARGLSSSVSGVPTGAATTTHAVPATTV
;
A
#
# COMPACT_ATOMS: atom_id res chain seq x y z
N MET A 1 -16.36 -26.96 -3.77
CA MET A 1 -15.92 -26.22 -2.57
C MET A 1 -15.98 -24.73 -2.86
N LYS A 2 -16.90 -23.98 -2.23
CA LYS A 2 -16.87 -22.51 -2.27
C LYS A 2 -15.67 -22.06 -1.44
N MET A 3 -14.72 -21.37 -2.04
CA MET A 3 -13.64 -20.77 -1.26
C MET A 3 -14.28 -19.76 -0.28
N PRO A 4 -13.84 -19.72 1.00
CA PRO A 4 -14.41 -18.82 2.02
C PRO A 4 -14.07 -17.35 1.76
N PHE A 5 -13.31 -17.06 0.71
CA PHE A 5 -12.85 -15.73 0.37
C PHE A 5 -13.85 -15.07 -0.57
N GLY A 6 -14.42 -13.94 -0.14
CA GLY A 6 -15.18 -13.08 -1.03
C GLY A 6 -14.35 -12.64 -2.25
N PRO A 7 -14.96 -11.99 -3.25
CA PRO A 7 -14.27 -11.54 -4.47
C PRO A 7 -13.05 -10.65 -4.18
N ILE A 8 -13.07 -9.92 -3.05
CA ILE A 8 -11.95 -9.12 -2.52
C ILE A 8 -10.73 -9.99 -2.19
N GLY A 9 -10.95 -11.10 -1.47
CA GLY A 9 -9.87 -12.00 -1.08
C GLY A 9 -9.19 -12.60 -2.32
N ALA A 10 -9.98 -13.00 -3.33
CA ALA A 10 -9.45 -13.59 -4.56
C ALA A 10 -8.46 -12.66 -5.31
N ALA A 11 -8.66 -11.34 -5.25
CA ALA A 11 -7.74 -10.37 -5.86
C ALA A 11 -6.53 -10.02 -4.98
N ILE A 12 -6.71 -9.98 -3.65
CA ILE A 12 -5.63 -9.56 -2.73
C ILE A 12 -4.65 -10.71 -2.43
N PHE A 13 -5.10 -11.97 -2.36
CA PHE A 13 -4.23 -13.12 -2.11
C PHE A 13 -3.02 -13.22 -3.05
N PRO A 14 -3.18 -13.17 -4.39
CA PRO A 14 -2.04 -13.22 -5.29
C PRO A 14 -1.10 -12.02 -5.10
N LEU A 15 -1.64 -10.83 -4.79
CA LEU A 15 -0.82 -9.65 -4.52
C LEU A 15 -0.01 -9.77 -3.22
N VAL A 16 -0.57 -10.37 -2.18
CA VAL A 16 0.15 -10.65 -0.93
C VAL A 16 1.25 -11.69 -1.17
N PHE A 17 0.96 -12.73 -1.96
CA PHE A 17 1.96 -13.74 -2.29
C PHE A 17 3.12 -13.16 -3.12
N LEU A 18 2.82 -12.37 -4.15
CA LEU A 18 3.84 -11.69 -4.96
C LEU A 18 4.66 -10.70 -4.13
N ALA A 19 4.02 -9.97 -3.23
CA ALA A 19 4.71 -9.09 -2.30
C ALA A 19 5.64 -9.87 -1.36
N LEU A 20 5.19 -11.02 -0.83
CA LEU A 20 6.04 -11.91 -0.01
C LEU A 20 7.23 -12.45 -0.82
N ALA A 21 7.02 -12.86 -2.07
CA ALA A 21 8.11 -13.30 -2.94
C ALA A 21 9.13 -12.18 -3.16
N SER A 22 8.68 -10.95 -3.43
CA SER A 22 9.56 -9.78 -3.57
C SER A 22 10.30 -9.43 -2.27
N TRP A 23 9.67 -9.64 -1.11
CA TRP A 23 10.30 -9.49 0.20
C TRP A 23 11.46 -10.46 0.39
N VAL A 24 11.28 -11.72 0.00
CA VAL A 24 12.36 -12.73 0.06
C VAL A 24 13.54 -12.33 -0.83
N VAL A 25 13.27 -11.77 -2.02
CA VAL A 25 14.33 -11.28 -2.92
C VAL A 25 15.10 -10.13 -2.28
N ALA A 26 14.41 -9.15 -1.68
CA ALA A 26 15.07 -8.05 -0.97
C ALA A 26 15.88 -8.55 0.24
N LEU A 27 15.31 -9.46 1.04
CA LEU A 27 15.99 -10.10 2.17
C LEU A 27 17.29 -10.80 1.73
N ALA A 28 17.22 -11.57 0.64
CA ALA A 28 18.40 -12.24 0.08
C ALA A 28 19.46 -11.24 -0.41
N GLY A 29 19.03 -10.14 -1.02
CA GLY A 29 19.91 -9.04 -1.42
C GLY A 29 20.66 -8.40 -0.24
N VAL A 30 19.92 -8.02 0.82
CA VAL A 30 20.52 -7.41 2.03
C VAL A 30 21.47 -8.38 2.72
N ALA A 31 21.05 -9.64 2.92
CA ALA A 31 21.89 -10.66 3.55
C ALA A 31 23.17 -10.93 2.75
N SER A 32 23.06 -10.97 1.42
CA SER A 32 24.20 -11.18 0.52
C SER A 32 25.20 -10.03 0.56
N LEU A 33 24.73 -8.79 0.67
CA LEU A 33 25.59 -7.60 0.77
C LEU A 33 26.24 -7.47 2.15
N GLN A 34 25.51 -7.72 3.24
CA GLN A 34 26.06 -7.73 4.59
C GLN A 34 27.18 -8.77 4.75
N HIS A 35 27.05 -9.92 4.10
CA HIS A 35 28.09 -10.95 4.14
C HIS A 35 29.43 -10.43 3.58
N LEU A 36 29.40 -9.57 2.55
CA LEU A 36 30.58 -8.98 1.94
C LEU A 36 31.21 -7.87 2.79
N THR A 37 30.41 -7.17 3.59
CA THR A 37 30.85 -6.02 4.40
C THR A 37 30.95 -6.38 5.89
N THR A 38 31.36 -7.61 6.20
CA THR A 38 31.35 -8.22 7.55
C THR A 38 32.11 -7.41 8.62
N GLY A 39 32.92 -6.43 8.22
CA GLY A 39 33.61 -5.50 9.10
C GLY A 39 32.75 -4.39 9.72
N ASP A 40 31.59 -4.06 9.14
CA ASP A 40 30.75 -2.95 9.63
C ASP A 40 29.29 -3.36 9.83
N LYS A 41 28.96 -3.73 11.08
CA LYS A 41 27.63 -4.24 11.45
C LYS A 41 26.53 -3.18 11.38
N HIS A 42 26.91 -1.90 11.44
CA HIS A 42 25.94 -0.79 11.45
C HIS A 42 25.58 -0.30 10.05
N ALA A 43 26.41 -0.57 9.04
CA ALA A 43 26.22 -0.09 7.67
C ALA A 43 24.86 -0.50 7.07
N TRP A 44 24.35 -1.68 7.43
CA TRP A 44 23.10 -2.24 6.90
C TRP A 44 21.91 -2.20 7.85
N GLN A 45 22.07 -1.59 9.04
CA GLN A 45 21.03 -1.60 10.07
C GLN A 45 19.72 -0.96 9.57
N PHE A 46 19.83 0.10 8.76
CA PHE A 46 18.66 0.78 8.20
C PHE A 46 17.95 -0.06 7.12
N ASP A 47 18.69 -0.78 6.27
CA ASP A 47 18.08 -1.65 5.25
C ASP A 47 17.36 -2.84 5.89
N TRP A 48 17.93 -3.43 6.94
CA TRP A 48 17.24 -4.42 7.77
C TRP A 48 15.96 -3.89 8.40
N TRP A 49 15.98 -2.64 8.86
CA TRP A 49 14.78 -2.00 9.41
C TRP A 49 13.69 -1.83 8.36
N ILE A 50 14.03 -1.42 7.13
CA ILE A 50 13.07 -1.34 6.02
C ILE A 50 12.49 -2.72 5.68
N VAL A 51 13.33 -3.76 5.60
CA VAL A 51 12.86 -5.13 5.32
C VAL A 51 11.88 -5.60 6.39
N LEU A 52 12.14 -5.31 7.66
CA LEU A 52 11.25 -5.64 8.77
C LEU A 52 9.95 -4.83 8.73
N LEU A 53 10.03 -3.52 8.42
CA LEU A 53 8.85 -2.66 8.26
C LEU A 53 7.93 -3.17 7.14
N ASN A 54 8.49 -3.59 6.00
CA ASN A 54 7.74 -4.20 4.91
C ASN A 54 7.02 -5.49 5.37
N LEU A 55 7.70 -6.35 6.14
CA LEU A 55 7.09 -7.57 6.68
C LEU A 55 5.89 -7.24 7.57
N VAL A 56 6.02 -6.25 8.46
CA VAL A 56 4.92 -5.79 9.33
C VAL A 56 3.75 -5.29 8.49
N ALA A 57 4.00 -4.50 7.45
CA ALA A 57 2.96 -4.02 6.55
C ALA A 57 2.23 -5.18 5.84
N PHE A 58 2.95 -6.19 5.36
CA PHE A 58 2.34 -7.37 4.73
C PHE A 58 1.52 -8.20 5.72
N CYS A 59 2.02 -8.39 6.94
CA CYS A 59 1.27 -9.07 7.99
C CYS A 59 -0.05 -8.34 8.30
N LEU A 60 -0.04 -7.01 8.34
CA LEU A 60 -1.25 -6.22 8.56
C LEU A 60 -2.24 -6.31 7.39
N VAL A 61 -1.76 -6.28 6.15
CA VAL A 61 -2.60 -6.50 4.95
C VAL A 61 -3.21 -7.90 4.96
N ALA A 62 -2.41 -8.92 5.26
CA ALA A 62 -2.88 -10.31 5.36
C ALA A 62 -3.91 -10.48 6.49
N ALA A 63 -3.63 -9.96 7.69
CA ALA A 63 -4.56 -9.98 8.81
C ALA A 63 -5.88 -9.29 8.46
N TYR A 64 -5.81 -8.15 7.77
CA TYR A 64 -6.98 -7.43 7.30
C TYR A 64 -7.82 -8.27 6.31
N THR A 65 -7.18 -8.95 5.37
CA THR A 65 -7.88 -9.83 4.42
C THR A 65 -8.59 -11.00 5.08
N LEU A 66 -8.05 -11.51 6.18
CA LEU A 66 -8.62 -12.63 6.95
C LEU A 66 -9.74 -12.19 7.90
N MET A 67 -9.60 -11.03 8.55
CA MET A 67 -10.60 -10.51 9.50
C MET A 67 -11.82 -9.88 8.82
N GLY A 68 -11.74 -9.58 7.52
CA GLY A 68 -12.82 -8.95 6.76
C GLY A 68 -12.93 -7.44 7.00
N PRO A 69 -13.69 -6.73 6.13
CA PRO A 69 -13.76 -5.27 6.12
C PRO A 69 -14.67 -4.74 7.25
N HIS A 70 -14.20 -4.78 8.50
CA HIS A 70 -14.99 -4.34 9.65
C HIS A 70 -14.61 -2.95 10.22
N ARG A 71 -13.49 -2.33 9.79
CA ARG A 71 -13.02 -1.01 10.26
C ARG A 71 -12.26 -0.23 9.19
N SER A 72 -12.04 1.08 9.39
CA SER A 72 -11.35 1.95 8.43
C SER A 72 -9.90 1.51 8.17
N ASN A 73 -9.52 1.39 6.89
CA ASN A 73 -8.21 0.89 6.45
C ASN A 73 -7.13 1.97 6.32
N ILE A 74 -7.44 3.18 6.76
CA ILE A 74 -6.60 4.36 6.57
C ILE A 74 -5.20 4.11 7.14
N GLY A 75 -5.10 3.45 8.30
CA GLY A 75 -3.81 3.12 8.92
C GLY A 75 -2.96 2.15 8.10
N VAL A 76 -3.56 1.12 7.51
CA VAL A 76 -2.85 0.13 6.68
C VAL A 76 -2.39 0.77 5.37
N VAL A 77 -3.25 1.57 4.74
CA VAL A 77 -2.91 2.30 3.50
C VAL A 77 -1.81 3.34 3.77
N ALA A 78 -1.90 4.09 4.87
CA ALA A 78 -0.86 5.05 5.26
C ALA A 78 0.48 4.36 5.52
N LEU A 79 0.48 3.22 6.22
CA LEU A 79 1.70 2.45 6.45
C LEU A 79 2.29 1.93 5.13
N LEU A 80 1.46 1.40 4.23
CA LEU A 80 1.91 0.97 2.90
C LEU A 80 2.51 2.13 2.10
N ALA A 81 1.93 3.34 2.20
CA ALA A 81 2.47 4.53 1.53
C ALA A 81 3.85 4.91 2.07
N VAL A 82 4.03 4.90 3.40
CA VAL A 82 5.33 5.16 4.04
C VAL A 82 6.37 4.12 3.60
N VAL A 83 6.02 2.83 3.66
CA VAL A 83 6.90 1.73 3.25
C VAL A 83 7.29 1.86 1.78
N THR A 84 6.33 2.17 0.91
CA THR A 84 6.57 2.38 -0.52
C THR A 84 7.53 3.54 -0.75
N THR A 85 7.36 4.64 -0.03
CA THR A 85 8.22 5.82 -0.12
C THR A 85 9.65 5.48 0.30
N LEU A 86 9.82 4.75 1.40
CA LEU A 86 11.14 4.29 1.86
C LEU A 86 11.81 3.36 0.85
N ASN A 87 11.06 2.43 0.26
CA ASN A 87 11.57 1.55 -0.79
C ASN A 87 12.03 2.36 -2.02
N MET A 88 11.28 3.38 -2.43
CA MET A 88 11.66 4.25 -3.56
C MET A 88 12.90 5.09 -3.28
N ILE A 89 13.04 5.65 -2.07
CA ILE A 89 14.25 6.35 -1.64
C ILE A 89 15.45 5.41 -1.74
N ARG A 90 15.32 4.15 -1.32
CA ARG A 90 16.39 3.17 -1.45
C ARG A 90 16.70 2.79 -2.89
N CYS A 91 15.68 2.62 -3.73
CA CYS A 91 15.89 2.42 -5.16
C CYS A 91 16.73 3.54 -5.79
N ASP A 92 16.46 4.79 -5.43
CA ASP A 92 17.21 5.96 -5.92
C ASP A 92 18.69 5.95 -5.47
N VAL A 93 18.92 5.61 -4.19
CA VAL A 93 20.29 5.42 -3.66
C VAL A 93 21.03 4.31 -4.39
N PHE A 94 20.41 3.14 -4.60
CA PHE A 94 21.06 2.03 -5.31
C PHE A 94 21.26 2.32 -6.80
N ASN A 95 20.36 3.07 -7.42
CA ASN A 95 20.53 3.52 -8.79
C ASN A 95 21.75 4.47 -8.91
N THR A 96 21.91 5.39 -7.96
CA THR A 96 23.09 6.27 -7.89
C THR A 96 24.38 5.44 -7.72
N ILE A 97 24.40 4.50 -6.78
CA ILE A 97 25.53 3.59 -6.56
C ILE A 97 25.87 2.83 -7.84
N ARG A 98 24.86 2.29 -8.54
CA ARG A 98 25.04 1.57 -9.81
C ARG A 98 25.68 2.45 -10.88
N LEU A 99 25.22 3.68 -11.05
CA LEU A 99 25.79 4.63 -12.00
C LEU A 99 27.25 4.98 -11.66
N GLU A 100 27.57 5.14 -10.37
CA GLU A 100 28.94 5.37 -9.92
C GLU A 100 29.85 4.17 -10.23
N LEU A 101 29.39 2.95 -9.94
CA LEU A 101 30.10 1.70 -10.28
C LEU A 101 30.36 1.60 -11.79
N ASP A 102 29.37 1.88 -12.62
CA ASP A 102 29.52 1.86 -14.07
C ASP A 102 30.50 2.94 -14.55
N SER A 103 30.45 4.16 -13.99
CA SER A 103 31.38 5.24 -14.34
C SER A 103 32.84 4.94 -13.97
N SER A 104 33.06 4.27 -12.83
CA SER A 104 34.39 3.89 -12.32
C SER A 104 35.04 2.75 -13.11
N SER A 105 34.27 2.05 -13.95
CA SER A 105 34.72 0.90 -14.74
C SER A 105 35.37 1.28 -16.08
N THR A 106 35.60 2.58 -16.35
CA THR A 106 36.37 3.03 -17.52
C THR A 106 37.71 2.30 -17.54
N PRO A 107 38.06 1.56 -18.62
CA PRO A 107 39.13 0.60 -18.58
C PRO A 107 40.49 1.31 -18.52
N ALA A 108 41.10 1.34 -17.33
CA ALA A 108 42.54 1.46 -17.24
C ALA A 108 43.14 0.20 -17.88
N SER A 109 43.80 0.39 -19.02
CA SER A 109 44.57 -0.62 -19.74
C SER A 109 45.74 -1.11 -18.88
N SER A 110 45.48 -2.01 -17.93
CA SER A 110 46.54 -2.65 -17.15
C SER A 110 46.40 -4.17 -17.24
N SER A 111 47.25 -4.75 -18.08
CA SER A 111 47.52 -6.17 -18.23
C SER A 111 47.94 -6.79 -16.89
N GLY A 112 47.12 -7.65 -16.31
CA GLY A 112 47.54 -8.44 -15.15
C GLY A 112 46.39 -9.22 -14.51
N SER A 113 46.66 -10.46 -14.12
CA SER A 113 45.76 -11.39 -13.42
C SER A 113 45.01 -10.77 -12.21
N ALA A 114 45.61 -9.77 -11.54
CA ALA A 114 44.97 -9.01 -10.46
C ALA A 114 43.80 -8.11 -10.92
N ALA A 115 43.83 -7.61 -12.16
CA ALA A 115 42.73 -6.85 -12.77
C ALA A 115 41.52 -7.75 -13.06
N THR A 116 41.75 -9.03 -13.40
CA THR A 116 40.69 -10.03 -13.59
C THR A 116 39.99 -10.35 -12.27
N GLY A 117 40.75 -10.56 -11.19
CA GLY A 117 40.18 -10.80 -9.85
C GLY A 117 39.36 -9.61 -9.33
N ARG A 118 39.85 -8.39 -9.51
CA ARG A 118 39.13 -7.16 -9.13
C ARG A 118 37.88 -6.91 -9.98
N ARG A 119 37.91 -7.28 -11.27
CA ARG A 119 36.73 -7.26 -12.17
C ARG A 119 35.68 -8.30 -11.77
N LEU A 120 36.08 -9.52 -11.42
CA LEU A 120 35.15 -10.55 -10.94
C LEU A 120 34.46 -10.15 -9.64
N LEU A 121 35.21 -9.55 -8.71
CA LEU A 121 34.66 -9.04 -7.45
C LEU A 121 33.68 -7.88 -7.70
N ALA A 122 34.05 -6.90 -8.53
CA ALA A 122 33.17 -5.79 -8.90
C ALA A 122 31.88 -6.26 -9.57
N ASN A 123 31.98 -7.19 -10.54
CA ASN A 123 30.82 -7.76 -11.21
C ASN A 123 29.89 -8.51 -10.24
N SER A 124 30.47 -9.24 -9.28
CA SER A 124 29.69 -9.96 -8.25
C SER A 124 28.95 -9.02 -7.30
N THR A 125 29.51 -7.84 -7.01
CA THR A 125 28.87 -6.81 -6.19
C THR A 125 27.74 -6.14 -6.96
N THR A 126 27.95 -5.77 -8.23
CA THR A 126 26.91 -5.17 -9.09
C THR A 126 25.68 -6.07 -9.20
N GLN A 127 25.88 -7.37 -9.43
CA GLN A 127 24.76 -8.33 -9.52
C GLN A 127 23.95 -8.41 -8.20
N ARG A 128 24.61 -8.31 -7.04
CA ARG A 128 23.94 -8.32 -5.73
C ARG A 128 23.18 -7.03 -5.47
N VAL A 129 23.75 -5.89 -5.86
CA VAL A 129 23.07 -4.58 -5.80
C VAL A 129 21.85 -4.58 -6.72
N ASP A 130 21.96 -5.12 -7.93
CA ASP A 130 20.83 -5.26 -8.86
C ASP A 130 19.72 -6.16 -8.30
N THR A 131 20.09 -7.25 -7.63
CA THR A 131 19.12 -8.13 -6.95
C THR A 131 18.37 -7.40 -5.84
N LEU A 132 19.10 -6.62 -5.03
CA LEU A 132 18.51 -5.83 -3.96
C LEU A 132 17.59 -4.72 -4.50
N PHE A 133 18.05 -4.01 -5.54
CA PHE A 133 17.27 -3.00 -6.25
C PHE A 133 15.97 -3.58 -6.82
N ALA A 134 16.05 -4.72 -7.51
CA ALA A 134 14.89 -5.41 -8.04
C ALA A 134 13.91 -5.82 -6.93
N GLY A 135 14.43 -6.26 -5.77
CA GLY A 135 13.62 -6.55 -4.58
C GLY A 135 12.80 -5.34 -4.13
N TYR A 136 13.46 -4.20 -3.84
CA TYR A 136 12.77 -2.98 -3.41
C TYR A 136 11.80 -2.44 -4.46
N LEU A 137 12.17 -2.51 -5.75
CA LEU A 137 11.32 -2.08 -6.85
C LEU A 137 10.05 -2.93 -6.94
N LEU A 138 10.17 -4.26 -6.92
CA LEU A 138 9.02 -5.15 -6.94
C LEU A 138 8.12 -4.94 -5.71
N MET A 139 8.71 -4.80 -4.52
CA MET A 139 7.95 -4.52 -3.31
C MET A 139 7.15 -3.23 -3.43
N SER A 140 7.77 -2.17 -3.94
CA SER A 140 7.10 -0.88 -4.15
C SER A 140 5.91 -0.98 -5.12
N VAL A 141 6.08 -1.70 -6.23
CA VAL A 141 5.02 -1.91 -7.23
C VAL A 141 3.85 -2.69 -6.61
N PHE A 142 4.14 -3.78 -5.89
CA PHE A 142 3.09 -4.57 -5.27
C PHE A 142 2.41 -3.83 -4.10
N SER A 143 3.14 -3.01 -3.34
CA SER A 143 2.54 -2.15 -2.31
C SER A 143 1.60 -1.11 -2.91
N VAL A 144 1.93 -0.49 -4.04
CA VAL A 144 1.04 0.42 -4.77
C VAL A 144 -0.20 -0.29 -5.28
N LEU A 145 -0.06 -1.49 -5.86
CA LEU A 145 -1.19 -2.29 -6.31
C LEU A 145 -2.11 -2.69 -5.13
N GLN A 146 -1.54 -3.07 -3.99
CA GLN A 146 -2.31 -3.35 -2.78
C GLN A 146 -3.06 -2.12 -2.27
N MET A 147 -2.41 -0.94 -2.26
CA MET A 147 -3.07 0.32 -1.91
C MET A 147 -4.22 0.66 -2.85
N LEU A 148 -4.04 0.46 -4.16
CA LEU A 148 -5.09 0.71 -5.16
C LEU A 148 -6.29 -0.20 -4.94
N VAL A 149 -6.06 -1.50 -4.73
CA VAL A 149 -7.13 -2.47 -4.48
C VAL A 149 -7.86 -2.15 -3.17
N LEU A 150 -7.13 -1.91 -2.08
CA LEU A 150 -7.71 -1.55 -0.79
C LEU A 150 -8.50 -0.23 -0.84
N GLY A 151 -7.96 0.78 -1.52
CA GLY A 151 -8.59 2.09 -1.69
C GLY A 151 -9.87 2.02 -2.51
N HIS A 152 -9.87 1.25 -3.61
CA HIS A 152 -11.05 1.07 -4.44
C HIS A 152 -12.21 0.43 -3.66
N TYR A 153 -11.93 -0.61 -2.87
CA TYR A 153 -12.96 -1.25 -2.05
C TYR A 153 -13.51 -0.35 -0.93
N GLN A 154 -12.68 0.50 -0.35
CA GLN A 154 -13.15 1.47 0.64
C GLN A 154 -14.17 2.44 0.03
N SER A 155 -13.93 2.92 -1.19
CA SER A 155 -14.87 3.79 -1.91
C SER A 155 -16.21 3.08 -2.19
N THR A 156 -16.18 1.83 -2.64
CA THR A 156 -17.40 1.07 -2.98
C THR A 156 -18.26 0.81 -1.75
N SER A 157 -17.65 0.34 -0.65
CA SER A 157 -18.37 0.06 0.60
C SER A 157 -19.00 1.30 1.21
N GLN A 158 -18.32 2.45 1.18
CA GLN A 158 -18.87 3.71 1.69
C GLN A 158 -20.09 4.18 0.87
N SER A 159 -20.06 4.00 -0.45
CA SER A 159 -21.19 4.35 -1.33
C SER A 159 -22.45 3.51 -1.07
N GLU A 160 -22.29 2.21 -0.78
CA GLU A 160 -23.42 1.34 -0.44
C GLU A 160 -24.04 1.67 0.93
N TYR A 161 -23.22 2.00 1.93
CA TYR A 161 -23.72 2.42 3.24
C TYR A 161 -24.47 3.76 3.15
N SER A 162 -23.93 4.73 2.38
CA SER A 162 -24.60 6.01 2.15
C SER A 162 -25.94 5.83 1.42
N SER A 163 -25.99 4.99 0.39
CA SER A 163 -27.24 4.66 -0.33
C SER A 163 -28.27 3.95 0.56
N LYS A 164 -27.84 3.04 1.45
CA LYS A 164 -28.76 2.39 2.40
C LYS A 164 -29.31 3.36 3.44
N ASN A 165 -28.52 4.32 3.92
CA ASN A 165 -29.02 5.35 4.83
C ASN A 165 -30.01 6.30 4.15
N VAL A 166 -29.73 6.76 2.92
CA VAL A 166 -30.67 7.60 2.16
C VAL A 166 -31.99 6.87 1.90
N ASN A 167 -31.94 5.57 1.56
CA ASN A 167 -33.14 4.76 1.37
C ASN A 167 -33.90 4.45 2.67
N ALA A 168 -33.21 4.32 3.81
CA ALA A 168 -33.83 4.15 5.11
C ALA A 168 -34.49 5.44 5.60
N GLU A 169 -33.85 6.59 5.36
CA GLU A 169 -34.36 7.92 5.68
C GLU A 169 -35.56 8.30 4.80
N ALA A 170 -35.52 7.97 3.49
CA ALA A 170 -36.66 8.10 2.59
C ALA A 170 -37.85 7.22 3.01
N ARG A 171 -37.62 6.02 3.55
CA ARG A 171 -38.67 5.15 4.11
C ARG A 171 -39.21 5.63 5.47
N GLY A 172 -38.39 6.32 6.27
CA GLY A 172 -38.82 6.97 7.52
C GLY A 172 -39.64 8.24 7.28
N LEU A 173 -39.38 8.96 6.19
CA LEU A 173 -40.19 10.10 5.74
C LEU A 173 -41.50 9.68 5.05
N SER A 174 -41.57 8.48 4.45
CA SER A 174 -42.81 7.98 3.84
C SER A 174 -43.85 7.44 4.83
N SER A 175 -43.50 7.23 6.10
CA SER A 175 -44.43 6.69 7.12
C SER A 175 -45.12 7.76 7.98
N SER A 176 -44.87 9.06 7.74
CA SER A 176 -45.42 10.17 8.52
C SER A 176 -46.42 11.07 7.76
N VAL A 177 -46.86 10.68 6.55
CA VAL A 177 -47.96 11.35 5.82
C VAL A 177 -49.18 10.43 5.73
N SER A 178 -49.81 10.17 6.89
CA SER A 178 -51.16 9.62 6.96
C SER A 178 -51.90 10.31 8.10
N GLY A 179 -52.36 11.53 7.82
CA GLY A 179 -53.09 12.36 8.77
C GLY A 179 -53.60 13.63 8.13
N VAL A 180 -54.36 13.50 7.03
CA VAL A 180 -55.22 14.59 6.55
C VAL A 180 -56.60 14.36 7.19
N PRO A 181 -57.02 15.13 8.20
CA PRO A 181 -58.42 15.17 8.59
C PRO A 181 -59.18 16.07 7.61
N THR A 182 -60.01 15.45 6.79
CA THR A 182 -61.09 16.11 6.03
C THR A 182 -62.13 16.61 7.05
N GLY A 183 -62.18 17.91 7.32
CA GLY A 183 -63.11 18.48 8.31
C GLY A 183 -63.40 19.96 8.07
N ALA A 184 -64.49 20.21 7.33
CA ALA A 184 -65.28 21.44 7.17
C ALA A 184 -64.79 22.73 7.85
N ALA A 185 -64.33 23.70 7.04
CA ALA A 185 -64.22 25.10 7.43
C ALA A 185 -65.50 25.85 7.01
N THR A 186 -66.38 26.11 7.97
CA THR A 186 -67.50 27.05 7.82
C THR A 186 -66.98 28.47 8.07
N THR A 187 -67.12 29.32 7.05
CA THR A 187 -66.92 30.78 7.04
C THR A 187 -67.74 31.51 8.09
N THR A 188 -67.12 32.40 8.87
CA THR A 188 -67.77 33.64 9.33
C THR A 188 -66.76 34.78 9.47
N HIS A 189 -67.08 35.91 8.84
CA HIS A 189 -66.36 37.18 8.81
C HIS A 189 -66.31 37.88 10.18
N ALA A 190 -65.18 38.55 10.49
CA ALA A 190 -65.16 39.78 11.27
C ALA A 190 -63.94 40.66 10.89
N VAL A 191 -64.24 41.92 10.55
CA VAL A 191 -63.37 43.01 10.06
C VAL A 191 -62.64 43.68 11.24
N PRO A 192 -61.44 44.29 11.04
CA PRO A 192 -60.61 44.81 12.12
C PRO A 192 -61.08 46.18 12.63
N ALA A 193 -60.97 46.41 13.94
CA ALA A 193 -61.11 47.72 14.55
C ALA A 193 -59.72 48.33 14.81
N THR A 194 -59.40 49.36 14.05
CA THR A 194 -58.29 50.28 14.27
C THR A 194 -58.67 51.25 15.39
N THR A 195 -57.78 51.51 16.35
CA THR A 195 -57.88 52.66 17.24
C THR A 195 -56.53 53.37 17.32
N VAL A 196 -56.65 54.70 17.35
CA VAL A 196 -55.64 55.76 17.23
C VAL A 196 -54.85 55.89 18.53
#